data_AF-A0A1L8Z912-F1
#
_entry.id   AF-A0A1L8Z912-F1
#
_cell.length_a   1.000
_cell.length_b   1.000
_cell.length_c   1.000
_cell.angle_alpha   90.00
_cell.angle_beta   90.00
_cell.angle_gamma   90.00
#
_symmetry.space_group_name_H-M   'P 1'
#
loop_
_entity.id
_entity.type
_entity.pdbx_description
1 polymer ?
#
loop_
_entity_poly.entity_id
_entity_poly.type
_entity_poly.pdbx_seq_one_letter_code
_entity_poly.pdbx_strand_id
1 'polypeptide(L)'
;DLNNIKRRLEKSIERKKQNSQQNYQNLKANIFNILIEQLKKETNIEILKPIIKDYLNKQKKIEYNKIFGTYHLELLEIIKKRKNSITKEEFSIRAG
;
A
#
# COMPACT_ATOMS: atom_id res chain seq x y z
N ASP A 1 28.59 -19.95 -31.66
CA ASP A 1 27.93 -20.80 -30.66
C ASP A 1 26.61 -20.17 -30.19
N LEU A 2 25.47 -20.81 -30.49
CA LEU A 2 24.13 -20.25 -30.27
C LEU A 2 23.73 -20.22 -28.78
N ASN A 3 24.25 -21.16 -27.98
CA ASN A 3 23.94 -21.26 -26.56
C ASN A 3 24.43 -20.04 -25.76
N ASN A 4 25.58 -19.50 -26.16
CA ASN A 4 26.15 -18.32 -25.50
C ASN A 4 25.29 -17.06 -25.73
N ILE A 5 24.68 -16.93 -26.91
CA ILE A 5 23.76 -15.82 -27.24
C ILE A 5 22.48 -15.93 -26.41
N LYS A 6 21.86 -17.12 -26.33
CA LYS A 6 20.66 -17.38 -25.53
C LYS A 6 20.87 -17.01 -24.05
N ARG A 7 21.99 -17.47 -23.46
CA ARG A 7 22.34 -17.20 -22.04
C ARG A 7 22.51 -15.70 -21.74
N ARG A 8 23.02 -14.91 -22.69
CA ARG A 8 23.16 -13.45 -22.53
C ARG A 8 21.82 -12.72 -22.56
N LEU A 9 20.88 -13.20 -23.38
CA LEU A 9 19.52 -12.65 -23.46
C LEU A 9 18.74 -12.93 -22.17
N GLU A 10 18.78 -14.17 -21.68
CA GLU A 10 18.13 -14.56 -20.41
C GLU A 10 18.61 -13.70 -19.23
N LYS A 11 19.93 -13.55 -19.07
CA LYS A 11 20.52 -12.68 -18.02
C LYS A 11 20.09 -11.23 -18.16
N SER A 12 19.92 -10.73 -19.38
CA SER A 12 19.53 -9.33 -19.62
C SER A 12 18.07 -9.10 -19.25
N ILE A 13 17.20 -10.07 -19.54
CA ILE A 13 15.78 -10.05 -19.15
C ILE A 13 15.64 -10.13 -17.63
N GLU A 14 16.39 -11.03 -16.98
CA GLU A 14 16.38 -11.22 -15.52
C GLU A 14 16.80 -9.95 -14.78
N ARG A 15 17.91 -9.31 -15.20
CA ARG A 15 18.36 -8.02 -14.62
C ARG A 15 17.31 -6.92 -14.78
N LYS A 16 16.66 -6.81 -15.95
CA LYS A 16 15.58 -5.83 -16.16
C LYS A 16 14.40 -6.09 -15.24
N LYS A 17 14.00 -7.34 -15.04
CA LYS A 17 12.93 -7.73 -14.10
C LYS A 17 13.30 -7.38 -12.65
N GLN A 18 14.52 -7.70 -12.22
CA GLN A 18 15.01 -7.39 -10.89
C GLN A 18 15.01 -5.87 -10.62
N ASN A 19 15.52 -5.07 -11.56
CA ASN A 19 15.50 -3.60 -11.46
C ASN A 19 14.07 -3.04 -11.43
N SER A 20 13.16 -3.56 -12.26
CA SER A 20 11.75 -3.16 -12.26
C SER A 20 11.05 -3.51 -10.94
N GLN A 21 11.34 -4.68 -10.38
CA GLN A 21 10.77 -5.12 -9.11
C GLN A 21 11.31 -4.29 -7.95
N GLN A 22 12.61 -3.99 -7.92
CA GLN A 22 13.20 -3.11 -6.92
C GLN A 22 12.58 -1.70 -6.99
N ASN A 23 12.42 -1.15 -8.19
CA ASN A 23 11.77 0.14 -8.39
C ASN A 23 10.32 0.14 -7.89
N TYR A 24 9.57 -0.93 -8.15
CA TYR A 24 8.20 -1.07 -7.65
C TYR A 24 8.14 -1.16 -6.12
N GLN A 25 9.06 -1.90 -5.49
CA GLN A 25 9.13 -1.97 -4.02
C GLN A 25 9.50 -0.62 -3.41
N ASN A 26 10.49 0.09 -3.98
CA ASN A 26 10.88 1.43 -3.53
C ASN A 26 9.70 2.43 -3.66
N LEU A 27 9.01 2.40 -4.81
CA LEU A 27 7.79 3.17 -5.05
C LEU A 27 6.73 2.91 -3.97
N LYS A 28 6.45 1.63 -3.71
CA LYS A 28 5.46 1.21 -2.72
C LYS A 28 5.84 1.65 -1.30
N ALA A 29 7.10 1.52 -0.92
CA ALA A 29 7.61 1.94 0.39
C ALA A 29 7.48 3.47 0.58
N ASN A 30 7.84 4.24 -0.44
CA ASN A 30 7.70 5.70 -0.40
C ASN A 30 6.24 6.13 -0.26
N ILE A 31 5.35 5.52 -1.05
CA ILE A 31 3.90 5.79 -0.99
C ILE A 31 3.34 5.43 0.38
N PHE A 32 3.75 4.28 0.92
CA PHE A 32 3.37 3.86 2.27
C PHE A 32 3.74 4.91 3.33
N ASN A 33 4.99 5.41 3.30
CA ASN A 33 5.46 6.42 4.24
C ASN A 33 4.71 7.76 4.09
N ILE A 34 4.45 8.21 2.86
CA ILE A 34 3.70 9.45 2.61
C ILE A 34 2.26 9.35 3.15
N LEU A 35 1.58 8.22 2.90
CA LEU A 35 0.22 8.01 3.39
C LEU A 35 0.14 7.93 4.91
N ILE A 36 1.16 7.36 5.58
CA ILE A 36 1.26 7.41 7.04
C ILE A 36 1.33 8.86 7.52
N GLU A 37 2.22 9.66 6.94
CA GLU A 37 2.40 11.05 7.36
C GLU A 37 1.15 11.91 7.14
N GLN A 38 0.40 11.66 6.06
CA GLN A 38 -0.87 12.34 5.78
C GLN A 38 -1.97 11.95 6.77
N LEU A 39 -2.07 10.66 7.12
CA LEU A 39 -3.21 10.12 7.87
C LEU A 39 -2.92 9.89 9.36
N LYS A 40 -1.70 10.13 9.86
CA LYS A 40 -1.33 9.92 11.28
C LYS A 40 -2.14 10.74 12.28
N LYS A 41 -2.79 11.82 11.82
CA LYS A 41 -3.71 12.62 12.65
C LYS A 41 -5.09 11.99 12.78
N GLU A 42 -5.46 11.13 11.84
CA GLU A 42 -6.79 10.50 11.80
C GLU A 42 -6.90 9.30 12.74
N THR A 43 -5.82 8.57 12.99
CA THR A 43 -5.82 7.42 13.90
C THR A 43 -4.42 7.09 14.38
N ASN A 44 -4.32 6.25 15.42
CA ASN A 44 -3.04 5.80 15.96
C ASN A 44 -2.24 5.08 14.86
N ILE A 45 -0.95 5.39 14.76
CA ILE A 45 -0.03 4.84 13.77
C ILE A 45 0.02 3.31 13.78
N GLU A 46 -0.17 2.68 14.94
CA GLU A 46 -0.20 1.21 15.07
C GLU A 46 -1.40 0.59 14.35
N ILE A 47 -2.54 1.28 14.33
CA ILE A 47 -3.74 0.88 13.59
C ILE A 47 -3.63 1.28 12.12
N LEU A 48 -3.03 2.44 11.85
CA LEU A 48 -2.90 3.00 10.50
C LEU A 48 -2.01 2.15 9.60
N LYS A 49 -0.83 1.72 10.09
CA LYS A 49 0.15 0.91 9.34
C LYS A 49 -0.46 -0.33 8.67
N PRO A 50 -1.18 -1.23 9.39
CA PRO A 50 -1.77 -2.40 8.76
C PRO A 50 -2.87 -2.04 7.76
N ILE A 51 -3.65 -0.98 7.99
CA ILE A 51 -4.70 -0.52 7.05
C ILE A 51 -4.07 -0.09 5.72
N ILE A 52 -3.06 0.78 5.76
CA ILE A 52 -2.38 1.26 4.54
C ILE A 52 -1.68 0.09 3.83
N LYS A 53 -1.03 -0.80 4.58
CA LYS A 53 -0.33 -1.97 4.02
C LYS A 53 -1.30 -2.87 3.25
N ASP A 54 -2.43 -3.22 3.86
CA ASP A 54 -3.46 -4.05 3.23
C ASP A 54 -4.06 -3.37 2.00
N TYR A 55 -4.34 -2.07 2.10
CA TYR A 55 -4.87 -1.29 0.99
C TYR A 55 -3.91 -1.32 -0.21
N LEU A 56 -2.62 -0.99 -0.02
CA LEU A 56 -1.62 -1.01 -1.09
C LEU A 56 -1.35 -2.42 -1.63
N ASN A 57 -1.49 -3.47 -0.81
CA ASN A 57 -1.35 -4.87 -1.25
C ASN A 57 -2.49 -5.31 -2.18
N LYS A 58 -3.69 -4.73 -2.03
CA LYS A 58 -4.86 -5.03 -2.87
C LYS A 58 -4.86 -4.26 -4.19
N GLN A 59 -4.03 -3.22 -4.33
CA GLN A 59 -3.92 -2.46 -5.56
C GLN A 59 -3.25 -3.28 -6.66
N LYS A 60 -3.91 -3.38 -7.82
CA LYS A 60 -3.34 -4.02 -9.01
C LYS A 60 -2.07 -3.31 -9.50
N LYS A 61 -2.03 -1.98 -9.35
CA LYS A 61 -0.89 -1.12 -9.68
C LYS A 61 -0.87 0.06 -8.72
N ILE A 62 0.32 0.40 -8.24
CA ILE A 62 0.58 1.55 -7.38
C ILE A 62 1.19 2.68 -8.22
N GLU A 63 0.75 3.93 -7.99
CA GLU A 63 1.07 5.09 -8.83
C GLU A 63 1.17 6.36 -7.96
N TYR A 64 2.20 7.18 -8.16
CA TYR A 64 2.46 8.38 -7.33
C TYR A 64 1.36 9.44 -7.45
N ASN A 65 0.83 9.63 -8.65
CA ASN A 65 -0.17 10.67 -8.92
C ASN A 65 -1.49 10.48 -8.15
N LYS A 66 -1.77 9.27 -7.67
CA LYS A 66 -2.99 8.95 -6.92
C LYS A 66 -2.90 9.26 -5.42
N ILE A 67 -1.71 9.58 -4.89
CA ILE A 67 -1.49 9.79 -3.45
C ILE A 67 -2.33 10.96 -2.93
N PHE A 68 -2.28 12.12 -3.58
CA PHE A 68 -2.87 13.37 -3.08
C PHE A 68 -4.39 13.48 -3.30
N GLY A 69 -5.02 12.44 -3.83
CA GLY A 69 -6.46 12.40 -4.06
C GLY A 69 -7.02 11.03 -3.72
N THR A 70 -7.03 10.14 -4.71
CA THR A 70 -7.67 8.82 -4.63
C THR A 70 -7.26 8.02 -3.39
N TYR A 71 -5.96 7.79 -3.19
CA TYR A 71 -5.50 6.92 -2.10
C TYR A 71 -5.78 7.53 -0.73
N HIS A 72 -5.54 8.82 -0.57
CA HIS A 72 -5.84 9.53 0.67
C HIS A 72 -7.33 9.47 1.02
N LEU A 73 -8.22 9.80 0.07
CA LEU A 73 -9.66 9.85 0.30
C LEU A 73 -10.25 8.46 0.59
N GLU A 74 -9.86 7.43 -0.17
CA GLU A 74 -10.31 6.06 0.05
C GLU A 74 -9.87 5.52 1.42
N LEU A 75 -8.62 5.76 1.81
CA LEU A 75 -8.11 5.36 3.12
C LEU A 75 -8.82 6.11 4.26
N LEU A 76 -9.08 7.40 4.09
CA LEU A 76 -9.82 8.20 5.06
C LEU A 76 -11.23 7.64 5.29
N GLU A 77 -11.90 7.22 4.22
CA GLU A 77 -13.22 6.57 4.32
C GLU A 77 -13.15 5.23 5.05
N ILE A 78 -12.15 4.39 4.76
CA ILE A 78 -11.93 3.11 5.45
C ILE A 78 -11.71 3.33 6.95
N ILE A 79 -10.88 4.33 7.32
CA ILE A 79 -10.59 4.66 8.71
C ILE A 79 -11.87 5.12 9.44
N LYS A 80 -12.66 6.00 8.81
CA LYS A 80 -13.94 6.48 9.37
C LYS A 80 -14.93 5.35 9.58
N LYS A 81 -15.09 4.45 8.59
CA LYS A 81 -15.99 3.29 8.70
C LYS A 81 -15.59 2.36 9.85
N ARG A 82 -14.29 2.10 10.02
CA ARG A 82 -13.79 1.28 11.15
C ARG A 82 -14.02 1.93 12.51
N LYS A 83 -13.87 3.25 12.63
CA LYS A 83 -14.20 3.95 13.87
C LYS A 83 -15.68 3.77 14.23
N ASN A 84 -16.57 4.02 13.27
CA ASN A 84 -18.01 3.92 13.49
C ASN A 84 -18.47 2.50 13.86
N SER A 85 -17.85 1.45 13.30
CA SER A 85 -18.17 0.07 13.66
C SER A 85 -17.77 -0.26 15.10
N ILE A 86 -16.59 0.17 15.54
CA ILE A 86 -16.12 -0.01 16.92
C ILE A 86 -17.07 0.68 17.90
N THR A 87 -17.44 1.93 17.62
CA THR A 87 -18.36 2.69 18.50
C THR A 87 -19.70 1.98 18.63
N LYS A 88 -20.25 1.46 17.53
CA LYS A 88 -21.55 0.75 17.55
C LYS A 88 -21.51 -0.54 18.37
N GLU A 89 -20.40 -1.26 18.34
CA GLU A 89 -20.20 -2.50 19.08
C GLU A 89 -20.09 -2.24 20.59
N GLU A 90 -19.34 -1.20 21.00
CA GLU A 90 -19.24 -0.77 22.40
C GLU A 90 -20.59 -0.32 22.99
N PHE A 91 -21.39 0.41 22.21
CA PHE A 91 -22.75 0.80 22.62
C PHE A 91 -23.67 -0.41 22.81
N SER A 92 -23.53 -1.45 21.98
CA SER A 92 -24.35 -2.65 22.07
C SER A 92 -24.00 -3.50 23.29
N ILE A 93 -22.72 -3.56 23.68
CA ILE A 93 -22.25 -4.28 24.88
C ILE A 93 -22.66 -3.57 26.18
N ARG A 94 -22.71 -2.24 26.19
CA ARG A 94 -23.05 -1.47 27.40
C ARG A 94 -24.55 -1.32 27.66
N ALA A 95 -25.39 -1.57 26.65
CA ALA A 95 -26.84 -1.38 26.73
C ALA A 95 -27.62 -2.69 26.99
N GLY A 96 -26.96 -3.84 27.04
CA GLY A 96 -27.54 -5.14 27.42
C GLY A 96 -27.08 -5.57 28.80
#